data_AF-A0A950M5N4-F1
#
_entry.id   AF-A0A950M5N4-F1
#
_cell.length_a   1.000
_cell.length_b   1.000
_cell.length_c   1.000
_cell.angle_alpha   90.00
_cell.angle_beta   90.00
_cell.angle_gamma   90.00
#
_symmetry.space_group_name_H-M   'P 1'
#
loop_
_entity.id
_entity.type
_entity.pdbx_description
1 polymer ?
#
loop_
_entity_poly.entity_id
_entity_poly.type
_entity_poly.pdbx_seq_one_letter_code
_entity_poly.pdbx_strand_id
1 'polypeptide(L)'
;MSGEPKPAAKSADCARTGPKTPGGRRRVARNALRHGLTLPVLVDPARAAAVAELARQIAGPQAEPGLLGAALRLAEAEIDLQRVRRYRFDKFGEKPRYDPGETTASMVVGCLHELAALDRYERRARARRRFAIRAFDAAFIEASGRQASNFLQNNSK
;
A
#
# COMPACT_ATOMS: atom_id res chain seq x y z
N MET A 1 13.51 -6.05 57.36
CA MET A 1 13.62 -6.52 55.96
C MET A 1 12.22 -6.84 55.46
N SER A 2 11.54 -5.85 54.90
CA SER A 2 10.19 -5.97 54.36
C SER A 2 10.22 -5.31 52.98
N GLY A 3 10.33 -6.16 51.94
CA GLY A 3 10.39 -5.74 50.55
C GLY A 3 9.01 -5.39 50.04
N GLU A 4 8.82 -4.14 49.63
CA GLU A 4 7.64 -3.71 48.88
C GLU A 4 7.80 -4.15 47.40
N PRO A 5 6.76 -4.71 46.77
CA PRO A 5 6.82 -5.07 45.35
C PRO A 5 6.69 -3.80 44.49
N LYS A 6 7.66 -3.62 43.57
CA LYS A 6 7.57 -2.63 42.48
C LYS A 6 6.31 -2.92 41.63
N PRO A 7 5.48 -1.92 41.30
CA PRO A 7 4.41 -2.13 40.36
C PRO A 7 5.00 -2.40 38.97
N ALA A 8 4.55 -3.49 38.35
CA ALA A 8 4.85 -3.85 36.98
C ALA A 8 4.50 -2.69 36.04
N ALA A 9 5.47 -2.25 35.25
CA ALA A 9 5.24 -1.34 34.15
C ALA A 9 4.30 -2.02 33.14
N LYS A 10 3.06 -1.54 33.09
CA LYS A 10 2.06 -1.96 32.11
C LYS A 10 2.59 -1.61 30.72
N SER A 11 2.79 -2.62 29.90
CA SER A 11 2.97 -2.49 28.46
C SER A 11 1.73 -1.84 27.86
N ALA A 12 1.91 -0.70 27.19
CA ALA A 12 0.86 -0.06 26.41
C ALA A 12 1.45 0.46 25.10
N ASP A 13 1.31 -0.39 24.08
CA ASP A 13 0.73 -0.08 22.78
C ASP A 13 1.41 0.96 21.88
N CYS A 14 1.99 0.41 20.81
CA CYS A 14 2.10 0.99 19.47
C CYS A 14 1.82 2.49 19.37
N ALA A 15 2.88 3.29 19.59
CA ALA A 15 2.90 4.69 19.22
C ALA A 15 2.67 4.83 17.70
N ARG A 16 1.41 5.00 17.31
CA ARG A 16 1.01 5.40 15.97
C ARG A 16 1.69 6.74 15.68
N THR A 17 2.62 6.74 14.72
CA THR A 17 3.48 7.86 14.30
C THR A 17 2.67 8.94 13.56
N GLY A 18 1.63 9.46 14.22
CA GLY A 18 0.79 10.54 13.72
C GLY A 18 1.27 11.92 14.22
N PRO A 19 1.06 12.99 13.43
CA PRO A 19 1.40 14.35 13.85
C PRO A 19 0.56 14.79 15.06
N LYS A 20 1.22 15.14 16.16
CA LYS A 20 0.56 15.57 17.41
C LYS A 20 0.10 17.04 17.41
N THR A 21 0.56 17.85 16.46
CA THR A 21 0.26 19.29 16.41
C THR A 21 -0.84 19.61 15.39
N PRO A 22 -1.64 20.69 15.61
CA PRO A 22 -2.60 21.18 14.61
C PRO A 22 -1.94 21.52 13.27
N GLY A 23 -0.73 22.10 13.28
CA GLY A 23 0.06 22.37 12.09
C GLY A 23 0.49 21.11 11.34
N GLY A 24 0.91 20.07 12.08
CA GLY A 24 1.23 18.76 11.49
C GLY A 24 0.00 18.08 10.89
N ARG A 25 -1.16 18.15 11.57
CA ARG A 25 -2.45 17.67 11.03
C ARG A 25 -2.86 18.40 9.76
N ARG A 26 -2.73 19.73 9.71
CA ARG A 26 -3.02 20.55 8.50
C ARG A 26 -2.07 20.21 7.36
N ARG A 27 -0.78 19.98 7.61
CA ARG A 27 0.20 19.60 6.58
C ARG A 27 -0.08 18.20 6.03
N VAL A 28 -0.44 17.24 6.90
CA VAL A 28 -0.86 15.89 6.47
C VAL A 28 -2.17 15.94 5.70
N ALA A 29 -3.17 16.70 6.17
CA ALA A 29 -4.43 16.90 5.46
C ALA A 29 -4.20 17.56 4.08
N ARG A 30 -3.33 18.58 4.00
CA ARG A 30 -2.97 19.22 2.73
C ARG A 30 -2.23 18.26 1.79
N ASN A 31 -1.34 17.42 2.30
CA ASN A 31 -0.68 16.39 1.47
C ASN A 31 -1.67 15.32 0.98
N ALA A 32 -2.61 14.91 1.83
CA ALA A 32 -3.69 13.99 1.47
C ALA A 32 -4.59 14.61 0.39
N LEU A 33 -4.96 15.89 0.53
CA LEU A 33 -5.79 16.63 -0.41
C LEU A 33 -5.08 16.95 -1.74
N ARG A 34 -3.77 17.24 -1.71
CA ARG A 34 -3.04 17.68 -2.90
C ARG A 34 -2.64 16.53 -3.81
N HIS A 35 -2.36 15.35 -3.24
CA HIS A 35 -1.79 14.23 -4.01
C HIS A 35 -2.38 12.85 -3.69
N GLY A 36 -2.98 12.61 -2.51
CA GLY A 36 -3.59 11.32 -2.14
C GLY A 36 -2.65 10.10 -2.01
N LEU A 37 -1.43 10.18 -2.57
CA LEU A 37 -0.44 9.09 -2.65
C LEU A 37 0.21 8.74 -1.31
N THR A 38 0.09 9.61 -0.30
CA THR A 38 0.61 9.33 1.05
C THR A 38 -0.33 8.46 1.88
N LEU A 39 -1.62 8.39 1.52
CA LEU A 39 -2.58 7.57 2.25
C LEU A 39 -2.50 6.10 1.80
N PRO A 40 -2.61 5.13 2.73
CA PRO A 40 -2.76 3.72 2.38
C PRO A 40 -3.95 3.51 1.45
N VAL A 41 -3.86 2.53 0.56
CA VAL A 41 -4.91 2.22 -0.43
C VAL A 41 -6.23 1.89 0.27
N LEU A 42 -6.16 1.13 1.36
CA LEU A 42 -7.31 0.60 2.10
C LEU A 42 -8.12 1.65 2.88
N VAL A 43 -7.63 2.90 3.00
CA VAL A 43 -8.37 3.97 3.68
C VAL A 43 -9.57 4.43 2.85
N ASP A 44 -9.49 4.32 1.53
CA ASP A 44 -10.59 4.66 0.62
C ASP A 44 -11.48 3.43 0.40
N PRO A 45 -12.77 3.46 0.79
CA PRO A 45 -13.67 2.33 0.66
C PRO A 45 -13.81 1.81 -0.77
N ALA A 46 -13.82 2.70 -1.76
CA ALA A 46 -13.91 2.30 -3.17
C ALA A 46 -12.67 1.50 -3.60
N ARG A 47 -11.49 1.90 -3.13
CA ARG A 47 -10.24 1.19 -3.40
C ARG A 47 -10.16 -0.10 -2.60
N ALA A 48 -10.62 -0.13 -1.35
CA ALA A 48 -10.67 -1.35 -0.56
C ALA A 48 -11.56 -2.42 -1.23
N ALA A 49 -12.71 -2.02 -1.79
CA ALA A 49 -13.56 -2.90 -2.57
C ALA A 49 -12.84 -3.43 -3.83
N ALA A 50 -12.15 -2.56 -4.57
CA ALA A 50 -11.37 -2.96 -5.74
C ALA A 50 -10.23 -3.93 -5.38
N VAL A 51 -9.55 -3.72 -4.24
CA VAL A 51 -8.52 -4.64 -3.72
C VAL A 51 -9.12 -6.01 -3.45
N ALA A 52 -10.26 -6.07 -2.75
CA ALA A 52 -10.91 -7.34 -2.41
C ALA A 52 -11.36 -8.10 -3.67
N GLU A 53 -11.88 -7.39 -4.66
CA GLU A 53 -12.30 -7.97 -5.93
C GLU A 53 -11.12 -8.52 -6.73
N LEU A 54 -10.08 -7.72 -6.93
CA LEU A 54 -8.87 -8.16 -7.62
C LEU A 54 -8.21 -9.34 -6.90
N ALA A 55 -8.19 -9.35 -5.57
CA ALA A 55 -7.64 -10.46 -4.80
C ALA A 55 -8.39 -11.78 -5.01
N ARG A 56 -9.73 -11.74 -5.11
CA ARG A 56 -10.53 -12.93 -5.45
C ARG A 56 -10.25 -13.42 -6.86
N GLN A 57 -10.09 -12.52 -7.82
CA GLN A 57 -9.72 -12.88 -9.19
C GLN A 57 -8.34 -13.53 -9.27
N ILE A 58 -7.37 -13.02 -8.49
CA ILE A 58 -6.02 -13.57 -8.40
C ILE A 58 -6.00 -14.94 -7.72
N ALA A 59 -6.71 -15.09 -6.60
CA ALA A 59 -6.65 -16.29 -5.77
C ALA A 59 -7.54 -17.43 -6.30
N GLY A 60 -8.59 -17.10 -7.04
CA GLY A 60 -9.62 -18.03 -7.50
C GLY A 60 -10.75 -18.25 -6.47
N PRO A 61 -11.87 -18.86 -6.89
CA PRO A 61 -13.12 -18.92 -6.12
C PRO A 61 -13.07 -19.83 -4.87
N GLN A 62 -12.07 -20.68 -4.71
CA GLN A 62 -11.91 -21.62 -3.58
C GLN A 62 -10.53 -21.49 -2.92
N ALA A 63 -9.98 -20.28 -2.92
CA ALA A 63 -8.65 -20.04 -2.36
C ALA A 63 -8.61 -20.26 -0.85
N GLU A 64 -7.61 -21.03 -0.41
CA GLU A 64 -7.25 -21.15 1.00
C GLU A 64 -6.99 -19.78 1.64
N PRO A 65 -7.33 -19.56 2.93
CA PRO A 65 -7.20 -18.26 3.59
C PRO A 65 -5.79 -17.64 3.50
N GLY A 66 -4.75 -18.47 3.57
CA GLY A 66 -3.36 -18.03 3.43
C GLY A 66 -3.04 -17.50 2.03
N LEU A 67 -3.57 -18.15 0.99
CA LEU A 67 -3.43 -17.72 -0.41
C LEU A 67 -4.22 -16.43 -0.66
N LEU A 68 -5.45 -16.34 -0.14
CA LEU A 68 -6.27 -15.13 -0.22
C LEU A 68 -5.59 -13.94 0.48
N GLY A 69 -4.98 -14.15 1.65
CA GLY A 69 -4.22 -13.12 2.35
C GLY A 69 -3.01 -12.61 1.56
N ALA A 70 -2.33 -13.51 0.83
CA ALA A 70 -1.24 -13.11 -0.07
C ALA A 70 -1.76 -12.36 -1.31
N ALA A 71 -2.88 -12.82 -1.88
CA ALA A 71 -3.54 -12.15 -3.00
C ALA A 71 -4.00 -10.74 -2.66
N LEU A 72 -4.52 -10.52 -1.44
CA LEU A 72 -4.89 -9.19 -0.95
C LEU A 72 -3.70 -8.23 -0.92
N ARG A 73 -2.54 -8.68 -0.42
CA ARG A 73 -1.32 -7.86 -0.41
C ARG A 73 -0.82 -7.55 -1.82
N LEU A 74 -0.95 -8.51 -2.74
CA LEU A 74 -0.61 -8.30 -4.15
C LEU A 74 -1.56 -7.30 -4.81
N ALA A 75 -2.87 -7.45 -4.62
CA ALA A 75 -3.88 -6.55 -5.15
C ALA A 75 -3.73 -5.12 -4.61
N GLU A 76 -3.44 -4.96 -3.30
CA GLU A 76 -3.15 -3.65 -2.71
C GLU A 76 -1.95 -2.98 -3.39
N ALA A 77 -0.86 -3.73 -3.59
CA ALA A 77 0.35 -3.20 -4.22
C ALA A 77 0.14 -2.84 -5.70
N GLU A 78 -0.70 -3.60 -6.42
CA GLU A 78 -1.09 -3.31 -7.80
C GLU A 78 -1.90 -2.00 -7.88
N ILE A 79 -2.92 -1.86 -7.04
CA ILE A 79 -3.77 -0.66 -7.02
C ILE A 79 -2.96 0.59 -6.59
N ASP A 80 -2.03 0.45 -5.64
CA ASP A 80 -1.12 1.55 -5.28
C ASP A 80 -0.26 2.00 -6.47
N LEU A 81 0.28 1.03 -7.24
CA LEU A 81 1.08 1.33 -8.43
C LEU A 81 0.25 2.00 -9.53
N GLN A 82 -0.97 1.52 -9.78
CA GLN A 82 -1.89 2.13 -10.72
C GLN A 82 -2.24 3.57 -10.32
N ARG A 83 -2.46 3.81 -9.03
CA ARG A 83 -2.73 5.15 -8.48
C ARG A 83 -1.57 6.12 -8.72
N VAL A 84 -0.32 5.71 -8.48
CA VAL A 84 0.86 6.54 -8.74
C VAL A 84 0.99 6.85 -10.23
N ARG A 85 0.79 5.85 -11.10
CA ARG A 85 0.87 6.02 -12.56
C ARG A 85 -0.23 6.95 -13.08
N ARG A 86 -1.45 6.78 -12.59
CA ARG A 86 -2.57 7.64 -12.97
C ARG A 86 -2.32 9.09 -12.57
N TYR A 87 -1.88 9.32 -11.34
CA TYR A 87 -1.51 10.65 -10.88
C TYR A 87 -0.39 11.26 -11.75
N ARG A 88 0.65 10.50 -12.10
CA ARG A 88 1.71 10.96 -13.01
C ARG A 88 1.13 11.40 -14.36
N PHE A 89 0.25 10.59 -14.93
CA PHE A 89 -0.40 10.89 -16.20
C PHE A 89 -1.28 12.13 -16.12
N ASP A 90 -2.15 12.25 -15.11
CA ASP A 90 -3.05 13.39 -14.96
C ASP A 90 -2.28 14.71 -14.71
N LYS A 91 -1.10 14.65 -14.09
CA LYS A 91 -0.28 15.84 -13.81
C LYS A 91 0.62 16.28 -14.95
N PHE A 92 1.20 15.33 -15.68
CA PHE A 92 2.23 15.63 -16.69
C PHE A 92 1.79 15.26 -18.12
N GLY A 93 0.63 14.65 -18.29
CA GLY A 93 0.06 14.33 -19.60
C GLY A 93 -0.60 15.53 -20.27
N GLU A 94 -0.92 16.59 -19.52
CA GLU A 94 -1.45 17.85 -20.05
C GLU A 94 -0.32 18.87 -20.27
N LYS A 95 -0.48 19.74 -21.27
CA LYS A 95 0.45 20.84 -21.52
C LYS A 95 0.46 21.77 -20.31
N PRO A 96 1.64 22.14 -19.76
CA PRO A 96 1.69 23.02 -18.60
C PRO A 96 0.97 24.34 -18.90
N ARG A 97 0.09 24.74 -17.98
CA ARG A 97 -0.56 26.05 -18.05
C ARG A 97 0.50 27.10 -17.76
N TYR A 98 0.70 28.01 -18.71
CA TYR A 98 1.57 29.16 -18.50
C TYR A 98 0.91 30.12 -17.52
N ASP A 99 1.56 30.37 -16.38
CA ASP A 99 1.21 31.47 -15.47
C ASP A 99 2.08 32.68 -15.84
N PRO A 100 1.50 33.80 -16.31
CA PRO A 100 2.24 35.00 -16.67
C PRO A 100 3.11 35.58 -15.53
N GLY A 101 2.84 35.19 -14.27
CA GLY A 101 3.61 35.63 -13.10
C GLY A 101 4.78 34.72 -12.71
N GLU A 102 4.93 33.54 -13.31
CA GLU A 102 5.98 32.58 -12.95
C GLU A 102 7.07 32.53 -14.03
N THR A 103 8.34 32.59 -13.61
CA THR A 103 9.45 32.40 -14.56
C THR A 103 9.48 30.95 -15.05
N THR A 104 9.76 30.76 -16.33
CA THR A 104 9.90 29.42 -16.93
C THR A 104 10.86 28.54 -16.15
N ALA A 105 11.94 29.12 -15.58
CA ALA A 105 12.90 28.41 -14.75
C ALA A 105 12.29 27.88 -13.44
N SER A 106 11.49 28.68 -12.73
CA SER A 106 10.78 28.25 -11.50
C SER A 106 9.83 27.09 -11.78
N MET A 107 9.03 27.22 -12.84
CA MET A 107 8.08 26.18 -13.28
C MET A 107 8.80 24.86 -13.58
N VAL A 108 9.90 24.90 -14.34
CA VAL A 108 10.69 23.71 -14.68
C VAL A 108 11.26 23.05 -13.43
N VAL A 109 11.86 23.83 -12.52
CA VAL A 109 12.41 23.31 -11.26
C VAL A 109 11.32 22.66 -10.41
N GLY A 110 10.15 23.29 -10.29
CA GLY A 110 8.99 22.72 -9.60
C GLY A 110 8.54 21.38 -10.18
N CYS A 111 8.38 21.32 -11.51
CA CYS A 111 8.04 20.08 -12.23
C CYS A 111 9.08 18.96 -12.00
N LEU A 112 10.38 19.28 -12.01
CA LEU A 112 11.44 18.30 -11.76
C LEU A 112 11.40 17.75 -10.33
N HIS A 113 11.16 18.61 -9.32
CA HIS A 113 11.01 18.16 -7.93
C HIS A 113 9.81 17.22 -7.76
N GLU A 114 8.68 17.53 -8.37
CA GLU A 114 7.49 16.68 -8.34
C GLU A 114 7.71 15.35 -9.07
N LEU A 115 8.33 15.37 -10.25
CA LEU A 115 8.67 14.18 -11.01
C LEU A 115 9.61 13.25 -10.21
N ALA A 116 10.64 13.82 -9.59
CA ALA A 116 11.56 13.08 -8.73
C ALA A 116 10.85 12.50 -7.49
N ALA A 117 9.84 13.18 -6.94
CA ALA A 117 9.01 12.65 -5.87
C ALA A 117 8.17 11.47 -6.34
N LEU A 118 7.55 11.56 -7.51
CA LEU A 118 6.79 10.45 -8.10
C LEU A 118 7.66 9.24 -8.43
N ASP A 119 8.87 9.44 -8.95
CA ASP A 119 9.80 8.34 -9.21
C ASP A 119 10.14 7.55 -7.94
N ARG A 120 10.24 8.23 -6.78
CA ARG A 120 10.45 7.56 -5.48
C ARG A 120 9.23 6.73 -5.08
N TYR A 121 8.02 7.27 -5.22
CA TYR A 121 6.77 6.54 -4.93
C TYR A 121 6.60 5.35 -5.86
N GLU A 122 6.85 5.53 -7.16
CA GLU A 122 6.72 4.46 -8.14
C GLU A 122 7.74 3.35 -7.90
N ARG A 123 9.00 3.68 -7.60
CA ARG A 123 10.02 2.69 -7.20
C ARG A 123 9.58 1.90 -5.97
N ARG A 124 9.04 2.56 -4.95
CA ARG A 124 8.53 1.91 -3.74
C ARG A 124 7.33 1.01 -4.05
N ALA A 125 6.35 1.47 -4.82
CA ALA A 125 5.18 0.70 -5.21
C ALA A 125 5.56 -0.54 -6.04
N ARG A 126 6.46 -0.38 -7.03
CA ARG A 126 7.02 -1.49 -7.82
C ARG A 126 7.75 -2.50 -6.94
N ALA A 127 8.54 -2.04 -5.96
CA ALA A 127 9.21 -2.93 -5.03
C ALA A 127 8.20 -3.71 -4.18
N ARG A 128 7.20 -3.05 -3.59
CA ARG A 128 6.13 -3.71 -2.82
C ARG A 128 5.39 -4.76 -3.64
N ARG A 129 5.04 -4.43 -4.90
CA ARG A 129 4.41 -5.37 -5.83
C ARG A 129 5.30 -6.59 -6.07
N ARG A 130 6.60 -6.41 -6.35
CA ARG A 130 7.54 -7.53 -6.56
C ARG A 130 7.63 -8.45 -5.34
N PHE A 131 7.71 -7.88 -4.13
CA PHE A 131 7.71 -8.70 -2.91
C PHE A 131 6.37 -9.41 -2.68
N ALA A 132 5.25 -8.76 -2.99
CA ALA A 132 3.93 -9.36 -2.87
C ALA A 132 3.71 -10.51 -3.88
N ILE A 133 4.21 -10.38 -5.12
CA ILE A 133 4.21 -11.47 -6.11
C ILE A 133 4.95 -12.68 -5.53
N ARG A 134 6.19 -12.50 -5.05
CA ARG A 134 6.96 -13.61 -4.46
C ARG A 134 6.25 -14.27 -3.28
N ALA A 135 5.63 -13.47 -2.41
CA ALA A 135 4.88 -13.99 -1.27
C ALA A 135 3.61 -14.73 -1.71
N PHE A 136 2.96 -14.29 -2.79
CA PHE A 136 1.84 -14.99 -3.40
C PHE A 136 2.28 -16.31 -4.02
N ASP A 137 3.37 -16.32 -4.79
CA ASP A 137 3.91 -17.53 -5.42
C ASP A 137 4.26 -18.60 -4.36
N ALA A 138 4.90 -18.19 -3.27
CA ALA A 138 5.19 -19.09 -2.15
C ALA A 138 3.91 -19.65 -1.51
N ALA A 139 2.92 -18.79 -1.21
CA ALA A 139 1.64 -19.21 -0.66
C ALA A 139 0.86 -20.14 -1.62
N PHE A 140 1.00 -19.93 -2.92
CA PHE A 140 0.38 -20.75 -3.96
C PHE A 140 0.97 -22.16 -4.00
N ILE A 141 2.30 -22.27 -3.92
CA ILE A 141 3.00 -23.56 -3.84
C ILE A 141 2.59 -24.32 -2.57
N GLU A 142 2.57 -23.64 -1.41
CA GLU A 142 2.16 -24.24 -0.14
C GLU A 142 0.71 -24.71 -0.14
N ALA A 143 -0.20 -23.92 -0.71
CA ALA A 143 -1.62 -24.28 -0.83
C ALA A 143 -1.81 -25.51 -1.74
N SER A 144 -1.11 -25.54 -2.88
CA SER A 144 -1.16 -26.67 -3.81
C SER A 144 -0.65 -27.96 -3.17
N GLY A 145 0.45 -27.89 -2.41
CA GLY A 145 0.99 -29.04 -1.68
C GLY A 145 0.02 -29.58 -0.61
N ARG A 146 -0.66 -28.68 0.11
CA ARG A 146 -1.69 -29.06 1.09
C ARG A 146 -2.90 -29.74 0.44
N GLN A 147 -3.38 -29.21 -0.69
CA GLN A 147 -4.50 -29.82 -1.43
C GLN A 147 -4.16 -31.24 -1.91
N ALA A 148 -2.94 -31.44 -2.45
CA ALA A 148 -2.48 -32.77 -2.85
C ALA A 148 -2.40 -33.74 -1.66
N SER A 149 -1.90 -33.29 -0.51
CA SER A 149 -1.83 -34.10 0.71
C SER A 149 -3.21 -34.49 1.25
N ASN A 150 -4.15 -33.54 1.30
CA ASN A 150 -5.53 -33.79 1.73
C ASN A 150 -6.25 -34.77 0.80
N PHE A 151 -6.03 -34.67 -0.52
CA PHE A 151 -6.61 -35.59 -1.49
C PHE A 151 -6.12 -37.03 -1.29
N LEU A 152 -4.84 -37.23 -1.00
CA LEU A 152 -4.29 -38.56 -0.71
C LEU A 152 -4.85 -39.15 0.59
N GLN A 153 -5.04 -38.33 1.63
CA GLN A 153 -5.59 -38.79 2.91
C GLN A 153 -7.08 -39.17 2.82
N ASN A 154 -7.85 -38.48 1.98
CA ASN A 154 -9.29 -38.72 1.84
C ASN A 154 -9.63 -39.93 0.95
N ASN A 155 -8.74 -40.35 0.04
CA ASN A 155 -8.94 -41.50 -0.84
C ASN A 155 -8.33 -42.82 -0.33
N SER A 156 -7.68 -42.81 0.85
CA SER A 156 -7.15 -44.01 1.52
C SER A 156 -8.09 -44.59 2.60
N LYS A 157 -9.35 -44.14 2.65
CA LYS A 157 -10.41 -44.68 3.51
C LYS A 157 -11.54 -45.23 2.65
#